data_AF-A0A3M1ADU2-F1
#
_entry.id   AF-A0A3M1ADU2-F1
#
_cell.length_a   1.000
_cell.length_b   1.000
_cell.length_c   1.000
_cell.angle_alpha   90.00
_cell.angle_beta   90.00
_cell.angle_gamma   90.00
#
_symmetry.space_group_name_H-M   'P 1'
#
loop_
_entity.id
_entity.type
_entity.pdbx_description
1 polymer ?
#
loop_
_entity_poly.entity_id
_entity_poly.type
_entity_poly.pdbx_seq_one_letter_code
_entity_poly.pdbx_strand_id
1 'polypeptide(L)'
;SGHWTQQGCAVDQFEQHIRAIAGWPLGDGSRYADVTMENLIGEDVGRVPRIAREPNAAIHLYGKAEVRPGRKMGHVNRITGPAG
;
A
#
# COMPACT_ATOMS: atom_id res chain seq x y z
N SER A 1 5.62 3.70 6.22
CA SER A 1 5.75 2.25 5.97
C SER A 1 6.01 2.04 4.48
N GLY A 2 6.66 0.95 4.08
CA GLY A 2 6.98 0.69 2.66
C GLY A 2 5.85 0.09 1.84
N HIS A 3 4.57 0.22 2.26
CA HIS A 3 3.46 -0.45 1.56
C HIS A 3 3.17 0.18 0.19
N TRP A 4 3.69 1.37 -0.10
CA TRP A 4 3.65 1.95 -1.45
C TRP A 4 4.28 1.02 -2.50
N THR A 5 5.25 0.19 -2.11
CA THR A 5 5.92 -0.77 -3.00
C THR A 5 4.96 -1.79 -3.60
N GLN A 6 3.80 -2.05 -2.97
CA GLN A 6 2.76 -2.95 -3.48
C GLN A 6 2.12 -2.47 -4.80
N GLN A 7 2.25 -1.18 -5.13
CA GLN A 7 1.78 -0.60 -6.40
C GLN A 7 2.88 0.18 -7.13
N GLY A 8 4.08 0.25 -6.55
CA GLY A 8 5.21 0.99 -7.10
C GLY A 8 6.31 0.11 -7.64
N CYS A 9 6.44 -1.13 -7.16
CA CYS A 9 7.54 -2.04 -7.47
C CYS A 9 7.00 -3.39 -8.00
N ALA A 10 7.80 -4.08 -8.80
CA ALA A 10 7.46 -5.43 -9.25
C ALA A 10 7.51 -6.43 -8.09
N VAL A 11 8.47 -6.26 -7.19
CA VAL A 11 8.62 -7.04 -5.95
C VAL A 11 8.46 -6.08 -4.77
N ASP A 12 7.42 -6.30 -3.96
CA ASP A 12 7.13 -5.45 -2.81
C ASP A 12 8.00 -5.79 -1.60
N GLN A 13 7.96 -4.94 -0.57
CA GLN A 13 8.73 -5.14 0.67
C GLN A 13 8.40 -6.46 1.39
N PHE A 14 7.20 -7.01 1.20
CA PHE A 14 6.77 -8.25 1.86
C PHE A 14 7.34 -9.46 1.15
N GLU A 15 7.26 -9.51 -0.18
CA GLU A 15 7.91 -10.56 -0.97
C GLU A 15 9.43 -10.50 -0.80
N GLN A 16 10.05 -9.31 -0.82
CA GLN A 16 11.47 -9.17 -0.53
C GLN A 16 11.84 -9.72 0.85
N HIS A 17 11.00 -9.48 1.85
CA HIS A 17 11.20 -10.06 3.18
C HIS A 17 11.12 -11.58 3.14
N ILE A 18 10.12 -12.16 2.47
CA ILE A 18 9.99 -13.62 2.30
C ILE A 18 11.22 -14.21 1.59
N ARG A 19 11.67 -13.60 0.49
CA ARG A 19 12.87 -14.04 -0.24
C ARG A 19 14.09 -14.07 0.68
N ALA A 20 14.29 -13.01 1.47
CA ALA A 20 15.41 -12.93 2.41
C ALA A 20 15.36 -14.03 3.49
N ILE A 21 14.19 -14.28 4.10
CA ILE A 21 14.08 -15.30 5.16
C ILE A 21 14.10 -16.73 4.62
N ALA A 22 13.64 -16.94 3.38
CA ALA A 22 13.61 -18.26 2.73
C ALA A 22 14.95 -18.61 2.04
N GLY A 23 15.91 -17.69 2.00
CA GLY A 23 17.19 -17.89 1.32
C GLY A 23 17.10 -17.86 -0.21
N TRP A 24 16.07 -17.21 -0.76
CA TRP A 24 15.91 -17.04 -2.21
C TRP A 24 16.68 -15.82 -2.71
N PRO A 25 17.04 -15.77 -4.01
CA PRO A 25 17.57 -14.55 -4.60
C PRO A 25 16.61 -13.37 -4.39
N LEU A 26 17.16 -12.23 -3.95
CA LEU A 26 16.39 -10.99 -3.86
C LEU A 26 15.87 -10.59 -5.24
N GLY A 27 14.65 -10.08 -5.27
CA GLY A 27 14.02 -9.54 -6.47
C GLY A 27 14.47 -8.11 -6.77
N ASP A 28 14.11 -7.65 -7.96
CA ASP A 28 14.30 -6.25 -8.35
C ASP A 28 13.32 -5.34 -7.57
N GLY A 29 13.89 -4.52 -6.69
CA GLY A 29 13.15 -3.54 -5.89
C GLY A 29 12.95 -2.19 -6.58
N SER A 30 13.34 -2.06 -7.85
CA SER A 30 13.17 -0.83 -8.61
C SER A 30 11.69 -0.49 -8.73
N ARG A 31 11.37 0.81 -8.56
CA ARG A 31 10.02 1.30 -8.80
C ARG A 31 9.77 1.45 -10.30
N TYR A 32 8.60 1.04 -10.77
CA TYR A 32 8.10 1.32 -12.12
C TYR A 32 7.09 2.48 -12.14
N ALA A 33 6.57 2.88 -10.98
CA ALA A 33 5.61 3.97 -10.84
C ALA A 33 5.88 4.84 -9.61
N ASP A 34 5.54 6.12 -9.70
CA ASP A 34 5.50 7.04 -8.57
C ASP A 34 4.20 6.88 -7.80
N VAL A 35 4.31 6.65 -6.49
CA VAL A 35 3.16 6.32 -5.63
C VAL A 35 3.13 7.23 -4.41
N THR A 36 1.96 7.83 -4.15
CA THR A 36 1.67 8.46 -2.86
C THR A 36 0.85 7.50 -2.00
N MET A 37 1.28 7.27 -0.77
CA MET A 37 0.57 6.41 0.17
C MET A 37 -0.01 7.24 1.31
N GLU A 38 -1.29 7.02 1.59
CA GLU A 38 -2.02 7.63 2.70
C GLU A 38 -2.52 6.53 3.64
N ASN A 39 -2.23 6.64 4.94
CA ASN A 39 -2.84 5.74 5.93
C ASN A 39 -4.30 6.15 6.18
N LEU A 40 -5.17 5.17 6.35
CA LEU A 40 -6.54 5.39 6.82
C LEU A 40 -6.57 5.16 8.32
N ILE A 41 -6.61 6.24 9.11
CA ILE A 41 -6.59 6.20 10.58
C ILE A 41 -8.00 6.38 11.14
N GLY A 42 -8.45 5.44 11.98
CA GLY A 42 -9.74 5.50 12.63
C GLY A 42 -10.86 5.75 11.63
N GLU A 43 -11.57 6.86 11.80
CA GLU A 43 -12.74 7.25 10.99
C GLU A 43 -12.40 7.57 9.53
N ASP A 44 -11.12 7.76 9.18
CA ASP A 44 -10.68 7.92 7.79
C ASP A 44 -11.14 6.77 6.87
N VAL A 45 -11.33 5.57 7.43
CA VAL A 45 -11.83 4.42 6.67
C VAL A 45 -13.23 4.69 6.09
N GLY A 46 -14.00 5.62 6.67
CA GLY A 46 -15.27 6.09 6.12
C GLY A 46 -15.13 6.80 4.77
N ARG A 47 -13.92 7.26 4.40
CA ARG A 47 -13.64 7.88 3.09
C ARG A 47 -13.53 6.85 1.96
N VAL A 48 -13.46 5.55 2.26
CA VAL A 48 -13.28 4.46 1.29
C VAL A 48 -14.26 4.51 0.11
N PRO A 49 -15.58 4.70 0.29
CA PRO A 49 -16.51 4.76 -0.85
C PRO A 49 -16.25 5.91 -1.84
N ARG A 50 -15.65 7.02 -1.36
CA ARG A 50 -15.23 8.13 -2.22
C ARG A 50 -13.90 7.78 -2.91
N ILE A 51 -12.93 7.28 -2.14
CA ILE A 51 -11.59 6.90 -2.65
C ILE A 51 -11.71 5.79 -3.72
N ALA A 52 -12.65 4.86 -3.57
CA ALA A 52 -12.88 3.77 -4.52
C ALA A 52 -13.34 4.25 -5.92
N ARG A 53 -13.68 5.54 -6.06
CA ARG A 53 -14.02 6.16 -7.35
C ARG A 53 -12.81 6.83 -8.01
N GLU A 54 -11.69 6.94 -7.31
CA GLU A 54 -10.44 7.51 -7.83
C GLU A 54 -9.79 6.45 -8.74
N PRO A 55 -9.59 6.71 -10.04
CA PRO A 55 -9.16 5.69 -11.01
C PRO A 55 -7.73 5.19 -10.78
N ASN A 56 -6.94 5.93 -10.00
CA ASN A 56 -5.54 5.65 -9.70
C ASN A 56 -5.30 5.17 -8.25
N ALA A 57 -6.36 4.82 -7.51
CA ALA A 57 -6.27 4.42 -6.11
C ALA A 57 -6.39 2.90 -5.92
N ALA A 58 -5.42 2.32 -5.19
CA ALA A 58 -5.47 0.96 -4.69
C ALA A 58 -5.67 0.98 -3.17
N ILE A 59 -6.79 0.43 -2.71
CA ILE A 59 -7.20 0.44 -1.30
C ILE A 59 -6.83 -0.90 -0.65
N HIS A 60 -6.22 -0.85 0.52
CA HIS A 60 -5.91 -2.01 1.33
C HIS A 60 -6.48 -1.84 2.74
N LEU A 61 -7.46 -2.69 3.10
CA LEU A 61 -8.09 -2.70 4.41
C LEU A 61 -7.60 -3.89 5.24
N TYR A 62 -7.27 -3.66 6.51
CA TYR A 62 -6.70 -4.70 7.37
C TYR A 62 -7.74 -5.62 8.03
N GLY A 63 -9.00 -5.60 7.57
CA GLY A 63 -10.07 -6.48 8.08
C GLY A 63 -10.44 -6.25 9.56
N LYS A 64 -10.12 -5.08 10.13
CA LYS A 64 -10.40 -4.76 11.53
C LYS A 64 -11.89 -4.47 11.71
N ALA A 65 -12.57 -5.29 12.52
CA ALA A 65 -14.00 -5.18 12.78
C ALA A 65 -14.42 -3.85 13.43
N GLU A 66 -13.58 -3.31 14.32
CA GLU A 66 -13.87 -2.08 15.07
C GLU A 66 -12.96 -0.92 14.66
N VAL A 67 -13.60 0.21 14.33
CA VAL A 67 -12.95 1.51 14.15
C VAL A 67 -12.65 2.11 15.52
N ARG A 68 -11.41 2.56 15.73
CA ARG A 68 -10.99 3.26 16.97
C ARG A 68 -10.11 4.47 16.62
N PRO A 69 -10.22 5.58 17.36
CA PRO A 69 -9.34 6.74 17.18
C PRO A 69 -7.86 6.35 17.20
N GLY A 70 -7.06 6.91 16.27
CA GLY A 70 -5.62 6.62 16.15
C GLY A 70 -5.26 5.23 15.61
N ARG A 71 -6.22 4.32 15.39
CA ARG A 71 -5.96 2.96 14.90
C ARG A 71 -5.78 2.97 13.38
N LYS A 72 -4.67 2.43 12.86
CA LYS A 72 -4.52 2.18 11.42
C LYS A 72 -5.54 1.15 10.94
N MET A 73 -6.50 1.56 10.13
CA MET A 73 -7.56 0.70 9.59
C MET A 73 -7.20 0.13 8.21
N GLY A 74 -6.35 0.84 7.48
CA GLY A 74 -5.86 0.46 6.18
C GLY A 74 -4.91 1.51 5.62
N HIS A 75 -4.68 1.45 4.32
CA HIS A 75 -4.03 2.51 3.56
C HIS A 75 -4.58 2.54 2.13
N VAL A 76 -4.30 3.64 1.43
CA VAL A 76 -4.50 3.77 -0.01
C VAL A 76 -3.17 4.15 -0.66
N ASN A 77 -2.84 3.46 -1.75
CA ASN A 77 -1.75 3.82 -2.64
C ASN A 77 -2.33 4.48 -3.89
N ARG A 78 -1.86 5.67 -4.25
CA ARG A 78 -2.26 6.38 -5.47
C ARG A 78 -1.09 6.49 -6.43
N ILE A 79 -1.26 5.96 -7.62
CA ILE A 79 -0.28 6.09 -8.71
C ILE A 79 -0.35 7.51 -9.26
N THR A 80 0.79 8.19 -9.32
CA THR A 80 0.90 9.60 -9.74
C THR A 80 1.61 9.77 -11.08
N GLY A 81 2.27 8.73 -11.58
CA GLY A 81 2.96 8.74 -12.86
C GLY A 81 3.90 7.54 -13.03
N PRO A 82 4.53 7.39 -14.21
CA PRO A 82 5.63 6.45 -14.40
C PRO A 82 6.81 6.83 -13.52
N ALA A 83 7.66 5.85 -13.18
CA ALA A 83 8.86 6.16 -12.44
C ALA A 83 9.81 7.04 -13.28
N GLY A 84 10.13 8.24 -12.78
CA GLY A 84 11.20 9.11 -13.30
C GLY A 84 12.61 8.58 -13.07
#